data_AF-A0A7Y7ZFM1-F1
#
_entry.id   AF-A0A7Y7ZFM1-F1
#
_cell.length_a   1.000
_cell.length_b   1.000
_cell.length_c   1.000
_cell.angle_alpha   90.00
_cell.angle_beta   90.00
_cell.angle_gamma   90.00
#
_symmetry.space_group_name_H-M   'P 1'
#
loop_
_entity.id
_entity.type
_entity.pdbx_description
1 polymer ?
#
loop_
_entity_poly.entity_id
_entity_poly.type
_entity_poly.pdbx_seq_one_letter_code
_entity_poly.pdbx_strand_id
1 'polypeptide(L)'
;MKWVTRERPKIDRIACPWLIQRFIDPVPVFRYVPSSEVLRVASDEGATRYDILGVELSHVGPLSSFDAFLKKYQLDDPALAKLAEIVRGADTSRLDLTPQSAGLYAISLGLFRCYTDDHEMLKHGLIL
;
A
#
# COMPACT_ATOMS: atom_id res chain seq x y z
N MET A 1 -14.73 -5.57 1.21
CA MET A 1 -14.86 -4.15 0.78
C MET A 1 -14.13 -3.95 -0.55
N LYS A 2 -14.44 -2.85 -1.27
CA LYS A 2 -13.71 -2.46 -2.48
C LYS A 2 -12.72 -1.35 -2.15
N TRP A 3 -11.54 -1.42 -2.75
CA TRP A 3 -10.41 -0.53 -2.51
C TRP A 3 -9.85 -0.06 -3.84
N VAL A 4 -9.55 1.22 -3.98
CA VAL A 4 -9.03 1.77 -5.24
C VAL A 4 -7.83 2.67 -5.02
N THR A 5 -6.82 2.51 -5.87
CA THR A 5 -5.63 3.35 -5.91
C THR A 5 -5.10 3.44 -7.34
N ARG A 6 -3.99 4.14 -7.53
CA ARG A 6 -3.34 4.32 -8.84
C ARG A 6 -2.70 3.02 -9.31
N GLU A 7 -2.79 2.78 -10.60
CA GLU A 7 -2.10 1.71 -11.32
C GLU A 7 -0.58 1.77 -11.15
N ARG A 8 0.07 0.67 -11.54
CA ARG A 8 1.51 0.47 -11.42
C ARG A 8 1.98 0.61 -9.95
N PRO A 9 1.44 -0.22 -9.03
CA PRO A 9 1.68 -0.07 -7.60
C PRO A 9 3.16 -0.25 -7.24
N LYS A 10 3.56 0.45 -6.19
CA LYS A 10 4.88 0.32 -5.55
C LYS A 10 4.66 0.06 -4.06
N ILE A 11 5.72 0.15 -3.25
CA ILE A 11 5.78 -0.19 -1.82
C ILE A 11 4.43 -0.07 -1.10
N ASP A 12 3.90 1.13 -0.81
CA ASP A 12 2.67 1.29 -0.03
C ASP A 12 1.41 0.70 -0.70
N ARG A 13 1.34 0.76 -2.04
CA ARG A 13 0.22 0.19 -2.81
C ARG A 13 0.23 -1.34 -2.89
N ILE A 14 1.26 -1.99 -2.33
CA ILE A 14 1.36 -3.44 -2.13
C ILE A 14 1.26 -3.79 -0.64
N ALA A 15 1.97 -3.04 0.21
CA ALA A 15 1.97 -3.26 1.66
C ALA A 15 0.60 -3.00 2.29
N CYS A 16 -0.13 -1.97 1.86
CA CYS A 16 -1.49 -1.70 2.35
C CYS A 16 -2.46 -2.84 1.99
N PRO A 17 -2.52 -3.36 0.75
CA PRO A 17 -3.27 -4.58 0.44
C PRO A 17 -2.93 -5.80 1.30
N TRP A 18 -1.65 -6.02 1.60
CA TRP A 18 -1.21 -7.11 2.49
C TRP A 18 -1.81 -6.97 3.89
N LEU A 19 -1.80 -5.74 4.44
CA LEU A 19 -2.37 -5.41 5.74
C LEU A 19 -3.89 -5.55 5.72
N ILE A 20 -4.54 -5.02 4.68
CA ILE A 20 -5.99 -5.07 4.51
C ILE A 20 -6.48 -6.52 4.52
N GLN A 21 -5.86 -7.40 3.72
CA GLN A 21 -6.25 -8.81 3.61
C GLN A 21 -6.14 -9.58 4.93
N ARG A 22 -5.20 -9.19 5.80
CA ARG A 22 -4.89 -9.94 7.03
C ARG A 22 -5.62 -9.42 8.26
N PHE A 23 -5.88 -8.11 8.33
CA PHE A 23 -6.31 -7.48 9.58
C PHE A 23 -7.59 -6.64 9.46
N ILE A 24 -8.06 -6.31 8.25
CA ILE A 24 -9.16 -5.35 8.05
C ILE A 24 -10.32 -5.99 7.30
N ASP A 25 -10.04 -6.70 6.22
CA ASP A 25 -11.03 -7.20 5.28
C ASP A 25 -10.57 -8.54 4.70
N PRO A 26 -11.18 -9.67 5.08
CA PRO A 26 -10.73 -10.99 4.66
C PRO A 26 -11.00 -11.29 3.18
N VAL A 27 -11.87 -10.50 2.52
CA VAL A 27 -12.23 -10.66 1.10
C VAL A 27 -12.20 -9.32 0.36
N PRO A 28 -11.05 -8.63 0.32
CA PRO A 28 -10.95 -7.32 -0.29
C PRO A 28 -10.88 -7.43 -1.82
N VAL A 29 -11.51 -6.48 -2.49
CA VAL A 29 -11.40 -6.31 -3.95
C VAL A 29 -10.59 -5.05 -4.21
N PHE A 30 -9.41 -5.20 -4.80
CA PHE A 30 -8.54 -4.08 -5.17
C PHE A 30 -8.80 -3.64 -6.61
N ARG A 31 -8.73 -2.33 -6.86
CA ARG A 31 -8.79 -1.69 -8.17
C ARG A 31 -7.54 -0.84 -8.35
N TYR A 32 -6.75 -1.19 -9.35
CA TYR A 32 -5.63 -0.40 -9.83
C TYR A 32 -6.06 0.26 -11.14
N VAL A 33 -6.10 1.59 -11.16
CA VAL A 33 -6.63 2.36 -12.30
C VAL A 33 -5.74 3.57 -12.60
N PRO A 34 -5.81 4.13 -13.81
CA PRO A 34 -5.12 5.38 -14.11
C PRO A 34 -5.43 6.47 -13.09
N SER A 35 -4.46 7.33 -12.81
CA SER A 35 -4.59 8.35 -11.76
C SER A 35 -5.83 9.24 -11.91
N SER A 36 -6.21 9.55 -13.15
CA SER A 36 -7.41 10.32 -13.49
C SER A 36 -8.73 9.61 -13.19
N GLU A 37 -8.72 8.28 -13.16
CA GLU A 37 -9.92 7.44 -13.03
C GLU A 37 -10.24 7.09 -11.58
N VAL A 38 -9.30 7.29 -10.65
CA VAL A 38 -9.46 6.86 -9.24
C VAL A 38 -10.72 7.44 -8.60
N LEU A 39 -11.01 8.73 -8.82
CA LEU A 39 -12.19 9.37 -8.24
C LEU A 39 -13.49 8.84 -8.84
N ARG A 40 -13.53 8.64 -10.16
CA ARG A 40 -14.70 8.11 -10.86
C ARG A 40 -14.99 6.69 -10.39
N VAL A 41 -13.99 5.80 -10.40
CA VAL A 41 -14.14 4.40 -9.96
C VAL A 41 -14.51 4.30 -8.48
N ALA A 42 -13.95 5.18 -7.62
CA ALA A 42 -14.35 5.25 -6.21
C ALA A 42 -15.84 5.56 -6.06
N SER A 43 -16.35 6.52 -6.81
CA SER A 43 -17.77 6.90 -6.79
C SER A 43 -18.66 5.81 -7.37
N ASP A 44 -18.35 5.32 -8.57
CA ASP A 44 -19.17 4.34 -9.30
C ASP A 44 -19.27 3.00 -8.58
N GLU A 45 -18.18 2.56 -7.93
CA GLU A 45 -18.12 1.27 -7.27
C GLU A 45 -18.29 1.33 -5.74
N GLY A 46 -18.39 2.52 -5.15
CA GLY A 46 -18.33 2.70 -3.70
C GLY A 46 -17.00 2.23 -3.11
N ALA A 47 -15.89 2.39 -3.85
CA ALA A 47 -14.59 1.90 -3.43
C ALA A 47 -13.84 2.90 -2.53
N THR A 48 -13.23 2.38 -1.47
CA THR A 48 -12.41 3.17 -0.55
C THR A 48 -11.08 3.53 -1.20
N ARG A 49 -10.80 4.82 -1.30
CA ARG A 49 -9.55 5.35 -1.87
C ARG A 49 -8.42 5.25 -0.85
N TYR A 50 -7.23 4.88 -1.29
CA TYR A 50 -6.02 4.86 -0.46
C TYR A 50 -4.76 5.16 -1.28
N ASP A 51 -3.72 5.61 -0.60
CA ASP A 51 -2.42 6.01 -1.16
C ASP A 51 -2.54 6.92 -2.41
N ILE A 52 -3.38 7.95 -2.25
CA ILE A 52 -3.54 9.06 -3.20
C ILE A 52 -3.57 10.39 -2.43
N LEU A 53 -3.29 11.51 -3.10
CA LEU A 53 -3.29 12.81 -2.45
C LEU A 53 -4.67 13.18 -1.91
N GLY A 54 -4.73 13.69 -0.67
CA GLY A 54 -5.94 14.28 -0.09
C GLY A 54 -7.00 13.31 0.41
N VAL A 55 -6.68 12.01 0.57
CA VAL A 55 -7.56 11.05 1.24
C VAL A 55 -7.02 10.68 2.63
N GLU A 56 -7.93 10.25 3.50
CA GLU A 56 -7.61 9.88 4.90
C GLU A 56 -6.56 8.76 4.99
N LEU A 57 -6.65 7.76 4.11
CA LEU A 57 -5.73 6.63 4.04
C LEU A 57 -4.58 6.94 3.08
N SER A 58 -3.80 7.96 3.43
CA SER A 58 -2.66 8.45 2.65
C SER A 58 -1.51 8.86 3.58
N HIS A 59 -0.43 9.35 3.00
CA HIS A 59 0.71 9.89 3.73
C HIS A 59 0.31 11.07 4.62
N VAL A 60 0.86 11.10 5.84
CA VAL A 60 0.69 12.22 6.79
C VAL A 60 2.05 12.67 7.27
N GLY A 61 2.55 13.78 6.71
CA GLY A 61 3.89 14.28 7.01
C GLY A 61 4.96 13.23 6.67
N PRO A 62 5.78 12.77 7.63
CA PRO A 62 6.79 11.74 7.40
C PRO A 62 6.23 10.31 7.42
N LEU A 63 4.94 10.11 7.69
CA LEU A 63 4.30 8.80 7.81
C LEU A 63 3.83 8.30 6.44
N SER A 64 3.88 7.00 6.22
CA SER A 64 3.37 6.37 4.98
C SER A 64 1.87 6.10 5.08
N SER A 65 1.24 5.70 3.97
CA SER A 65 -0.16 5.23 3.98
C SER A 65 -0.35 4.04 4.91
N PHE A 66 0.65 3.16 5.04
CA PHE A 66 0.60 2.02 5.96
C PHE A 66 0.38 2.46 7.41
N ASP A 67 1.07 3.54 7.84
CA ASP A 67 0.86 4.15 9.15
C ASP A 67 -0.56 4.68 9.34
N ALA A 68 -1.13 5.31 8.29
CA ALA A 68 -2.50 5.80 8.33
C ALA A 68 -3.52 4.66 8.52
N PHE A 69 -3.27 3.49 7.92
CA PHE A 69 -4.09 2.30 8.15
C PHE A 69 -3.99 1.81 9.60
N LEU A 70 -2.78 1.68 10.15
CA LEU A 70 -2.62 1.25 11.55
C LEU A 70 -3.38 2.17 12.50
N LYS A 71 -3.26 3.49 12.30
CA LYS A 71 -3.96 4.48 13.11
C LYS A 71 -5.48 4.41 12.95
N LYS A 72 -5.98 4.38 11.71
CA LYS A 72 -7.43 4.38 11.43
C LYS A 72 -8.13 3.15 12.00
N TYR A 73 -7.48 1.98 11.88
CA TYR A 73 -8.05 0.70 12.29
C TYR A 73 -7.61 0.23 13.69
N GLN A 74 -6.89 1.08 14.44
CA GLN A 74 -6.44 0.79 15.81
C GLN A 74 -5.65 -0.53 15.90
N LEU A 75 -4.74 -0.74 14.96
CA LEU A 75 -3.92 -1.94 14.88
C LEU A 75 -2.62 -1.73 15.67
N ASP A 76 -2.68 -1.99 16.98
CA ASP A 76 -1.61 -1.67 17.95
C ASP A 76 -0.58 -2.80 18.17
N ASP A 77 -0.52 -3.79 17.28
CA ASP A 77 0.44 -4.89 17.39
C ASP A 77 1.89 -4.38 17.23
N PRO A 78 2.80 -4.65 18.19
CA PRO A 78 4.19 -4.21 18.11
C PRO A 78 4.95 -4.72 16.87
N ALA A 79 4.56 -5.86 16.31
CA ALA A 79 5.10 -6.37 15.05
C ALA A 79 4.63 -5.56 13.85
N LEU A 80 3.37 -5.12 13.83
CA LEU A 80 2.86 -4.22 12.79
C LEU A 80 3.53 -2.84 12.86
N ALA A 81 3.83 -2.34 14.07
CA ALA A 81 4.60 -1.11 14.24
C ALA A 81 6.01 -1.22 13.63
N LYS A 82 6.71 -2.35 13.84
CA LYS A 82 8.01 -2.60 13.18
C LYS A 82 7.90 -2.69 11.66
N LEU A 83 6.87 -3.35 11.14
CA LEU A 83 6.62 -3.40 9.69
C LEU A 83 6.36 -2.01 9.13
N ALA A 84 5.63 -1.15 9.84
CA ALA A 84 5.38 0.22 9.42
C ALA A 84 6.69 1.03 9.29
N GLU A 85 7.67 0.83 10.18
CA GLU A 85 8.99 1.47 10.05
C GLU A 85 9.73 1.02 8.78
N ILE A 86 9.72 -0.28 8.49
CA ILE A 86 10.37 -0.86 7.29
C ILE A 86 9.70 -0.33 6.01
N VAL A 87 8.37 -0.42 5.95
CA VAL A 87 7.56 0.04 4.81
C VAL A 87 7.78 1.55 4.59
N ARG A 88 7.72 2.34 5.65
CA ARG A 88 7.92 3.79 5.59
C ARG A 88 9.32 4.15 5.09
N GLY A 89 10.36 3.43 5.53
CA GLY A 89 11.71 3.67 5.05
C GLY A 89 11.84 3.40 3.54
N ALA A 90 11.26 2.30 3.07
CA ALA A 90 11.25 1.94 1.66
C ALA A 90 10.41 2.90 0.79
N ASP A 91 9.23 3.31 1.27
CA ASP A 91 8.30 4.13 0.49
C ASP A 91 8.70 5.62 0.46
N THR A 92 9.21 6.16 1.57
CA THR A 92 9.57 7.60 1.71
C THR A 92 11.00 7.93 1.30
N SER A 93 11.69 7.05 0.56
CA SER A 93 13.11 7.21 0.15
C SER A 93 14.10 7.40 1.30
N ARG A 94 13.75 6.96 2.53
CA ARG A 94 14.65 6.92 3.69
C ARG A 94 15.15 5.51 3.91
N LEU A 95 15.97 5.06 2.97
CA LEU A 95 16.43 3.66 2.89
C LEU A 95 17.33 3.25 4.07
N ASP A 96 17.81 4.23 4.84
CA ASP A 96 18.58 4.08 6.07
C ASP A 96 17.71 4.04 7.34
N LEU A 97 16.40 4.29 7.25
CA LEU A 97 15.48 4.29 8.40
C LEU A 97 15.48 2.94 9.14
N THR A 98 15.59 1.84 8.39
CA THR A 98 15.80 0.49 8.92
C THR A 98 16.76 -0.26 8.00
N PRO A 99 17.53 -1.24 8.50
CA PRO A 99 18.38 -2.10 7.66
C PRO A 99 17.63 -2.81 6.52
N GLN A 100 16.33 -3.05 6.68
CA GLN A 100 15.48 -3.79 5.75
C GLN A 100 14.93 -2.91 4.61
N SER A 101 14.86 -1.58 4.81
CA SER A 101 14.18 -0.64 3.90
C SER A 101 14.73 -0.71 2.47
N ALA A 102 16.05 -0.72 2.30
CA ALA A 102 16.69 -0.81 0.98
C ALA A 102 16.34 -2.11 0.24
N GLY A 103 16.27 -3.23 0.96
CA GLY A 103 15.90 -4.53 0.41
C GLY A 103 14.46 -4.56 -0.07
N LEU A 104 13.53 -4.09 0.76
CA LEU A 104 12.11 -4.00 0.40
C LEU A 104 11.91 -3.09 -0.83
N TYR A 105 12.59 -1.94 -0.86
CA TYR A 105 12.57 -1.05 -2.03
C TYR A 105 13.05 -1.74 -3.31
N ALA A 106 14.19 -2.45 -3.24
CA ALA A 106 14.76 -3.15 -4.38
C ALA A 106 13.83 -4.25 -4.91
N ILE A 107 13.21 -5.04 -4.02
CA ILE A 107 12.23 -6.07 -4.39
C ILE A 107 11.01 -5.42 -5.06
N SER A 108 10.45 -4.36 -4.48
CA SER A 108 9.29 -3.65 -5.04
C SER A 108 9.59 -3.09 -6.44
N LEU A 109 10.79 -2.53 -6.64
CA LEU A 109 11.22 -2.06 -7.95
C LEU A 109 11.42 -3.20 -8.96
N GLY A 110 11.92 -4.35 -8.51
CA GLY A 110 12.02 -5.57 -9.31
C GLY A 110 10.65 -6.03 -9.80
N LEU A 111 9.68 -6.15 -8.89
CA LEU A 111 8.29 -6.49 -9.22
C LEU A 111 7.71 -5.53 -10.25
N PHE A 112 7.88 -4.21 -10.03
CA PHE A 112 7.41 -3.18 -10.97
C PHE A 112 7.98 -3.35 -12.39
N ARG A 113 9.21 -3.84 -12.52
CA ARG A 113 9.87 -4.05 -13.82
C ARG A 113 9.50 -5.39 -14.46
N CYS A 114 9.24 -6.42 -13.65
CA CYS A 114 8.93 -7.76 -14.13
C CYS A 114 7.47 -7.93 -14.58
N TYR A 115 6.54 -7.17 -13.99
CA TYR A 115 5.10 -7.33 -14.22
C TYR A 115 4.46 -6.07 -14.77
N THR A 116 3.72 -6.20 -15.87
CA THR A 116 2.88 -5.14 -16.43
C THR A 116 1.46 -5.18 -15.87
N ASP A 117 0.96 -6.37 -15.54
CA ASP A 117 -0.33 -6.57 -14.88
C ASP A 117 -0.23 -6.30 -13.37
N ASP A 118 -1.02 -5.34 -12.89
CA ASP A 118 -0.96 -4.89 -11.49
C ASP A 118 -1.49 -5.95 -10.52
N HIS A 119 -2.43 -6.81 -10.94
CA HIS A 119 -2.98 -7.86 -10.11
C HIS A 119 -2.03 -9.05 -10.00
N GLU A 120 -1.33 -9.40 -11.07
CA GLU A 120 -0.24 -10.37 -11.05
C GLU A 120 0.89 -9.89 -10.14
N MET A 121 1.30 -8.62 -10.28
CA MET A 121 2.30 -8.03 -9.42
C MET A 121 1.88 -8.04 -7.95
N LEU A 122 0.62 -7.70 -7.65
CA LEU A 122 0.09 -7.76 -6.29
C LEU A 122 0.18 -9.18 -5.72
N LYS A 123 -0.17 -10.23 -6.48
CA LYS A 123 -0.04 -11.63 -6.01
C LYS A 123 1.38 -11.97 -5.58
N HIS A 124 2.39 -11.54 -6.35
CA HIS A 124 3.79 -11.73 -5.99
C HIS A 124 4.23 -10.85 -4.81
N GLY A 125 3.67 -9.66 -4.65
CA GLY A 125 3.92 -8.80 -3.50
C GLY A 125 3.32 -9.32 -2.19
N LEU A 126 2.19 -10.05 -2.25
CA LEU A 126 1.48 -10.56 -1.07
C LEU A 126 2.15 -11.74 -0.36
N ILE A 127 3.12 -12.38 -1.01
CA ILE A 127 3.89 -13.52 -0.49
C ILE A 127 5.28 -13.13 0.05
N LEU A 128 5.66 -11.85 -0.06
CA LEU A 128 6.84 -11.30 0.61
C LEU A 128 6.63 -11.27 2.13
#